data_AF-A0A1S9UGX1-F1
#
_entry.id   AF-A0A1S9UGX1-F1
#
_cell.length_a   1.000
_cell.length_b   1.000
_cell.length_c   1.000
_cell.angle_alpha   90.00
_cell.angle_beta   90.00
_cell.angle_gamma   90.00
#
_symmetry.space_group_name_H-M   'P 1'
#
loop_
_entity.id
_entity.type
_entity.pdbx_description
1 polymer ?
#
loop_
_entity_poly.entity_id
_entity_poly.type
_entity_poly.pdbx_seq_one_letter_code
_entity_poly.pdbx_strand_id
1 'polypeptide(L)'
;MEKCFTVKEVAALMGYKNEETIKRKIKDGMFPKAFQNSRKEGWKIPASDVAALTGSSLTKVQDKKKSQSSDYNKSELVKLAYQVTTLTSPSEEVHKVLISLPLERVLEICLIIRQQSRPIDEPYKFVKAAKTKNWMPDPIINGEKKRLVDLTQRDYESLTLKEQRTGTIPLYNWLEQE
;
A
#
# COMPACT_ATOMS: atom_id res chain seq x y z
N MET A 1 32.06 21.09 30.47
CA MET A 1 32.88 20.32 29.51
C MET A 1 32.27 18.94 29.35
N GLU A 2 31.72 18.62 28.19
CA GLU A 2 31.15 17.29 27.95
C GLU A 2 32.28 16.28 27.76
N LYS A 3 32.29 15.22 28.58
CA LYS A 3 33.26 14.11 28.44
C LYS A 3 32.96 13.38 27.13
N CYS A 4 33.91 13.38 26.20
CA CYS A 4 33.83 12.69 24.92
C CYS A 4 34.75 11.47 24.95
N PHE A 5 34.25 10.32 24.49
CA PHE A 5 34.99 9.08 24.40
C PHE A 5 35.42 8.79 22.97
N THR A 6 36.56 8.12 22.82
CA THR A 6 37.03 7.61 21.54
C THR A 6 36.37 6.26 21.21
N VAL A 7 36.39 5.89 19.93
CA VAL A 7 35.86 4.60 19.45
C VAL A 7 36.44 3.40 20.22
N LYS A 8 37.71 3.47 20.62
CA LYS A 8 38.39 2.40 21.35
C LYS A 8 37.84 2.23 22.77
N GLU A 9 37.63 3.34 23.45
CA GLU A 9 37.07 3.34 24.82
C GLU A 9 35.62 2.86 24.80
N VAL A 10 34.82 3.28 23.82
CA VAL A 10 33.45 2.81 23.67
C VAL A 10 33.40 1.33 23.28
N ALA A 11 34.36 0.83 22.50
CA ALA A 11 34.48 -0.61 22.18
C ALA A 11 34.75 -1.43 23.43
N ALA A 12 35.71 -1.00 24.24
CA ALA A 12 36.03 -1.64 25.51
C ALA A 12 34.85 -1.59 26.49
N LEU A 13 34.17 -0.44 26.62
CA LEU A 13 33.02 -0.26 27.51
C LEU A 13 31.81 -1.11 27.10
N MET A 14 31.58 -1.30 25.80
CA MET A 14 30.45 -2.07 25.27
C MET A 14 30.78 -3.54 25.01
N GLY A 15 32.02 -3.98 25.27
CA GLY A 15 32.47 -5.36 25.05
C GLY A 15 32.62 -5.77 23.59
N TYR A 16 32.79 -4.83 22.66
CA TYR A 16 33.02 -5.13 21.25
C TYR A 16 34.51 -5.33 20.96
N LYS A 17 34.86 -6.43 20.26
CA LYS A 17 36.25 -6.74 19.88
C LYS A 17 36.78 -5.84 18.74
N ASN A 18 35.89 -5.28 17.92
CA ASN A 18 36.24 -4.55 16.70
C ASN A 18 35.80 -3.08 16.78
N GLU A 19 36.73 -2.16 16.54
CA GLU A 19 36.47 -0.72 16.44
C GLU A 19 35.55 -0.37 15.25
N GLU A 20 35.58 -1.17 14.18
CA GLU A 20 34.72 -0.98 13.00
C GLU A 20 33.24 -1.19 13.31
N THR A 21 32.91 -2.06 14.27
CA THR A 21 31.51 -2.29 14.68
C THR A 21 30.87 -1.01 15.19
N ILE A 22 31.63 -0.18 15.92
CA ILE A 22 31.14 1.10 16.40
C ILE A 22 31.02 2.10 15.24
N LYS A 23 32.00 2.17 14.33
CA LYS A 23 31.91 3.02 13.14
C LYS A 23 30.67 2.68 12.30
N ARG A 24 30.35 1.40 12.16
CA ARG A 24 29.13 0.93 11.48
C ARG A 24 27.87 1.36 12.25
N LYS A 25 27.82 1.17 13.56
CA LYS A 25 26.69 1.60 14.40
C LYS A 25 26.46 3.11 14.39
N ILE A 26 27.52 3.91 14.29
CA ILE A 26 27.41 5.36 14.06
C ILE A 26 26.74 5.63 12.71
N LYS A 27 27.16 4.93 11.65
CA LYS A 27 26.56 5.05 10.31
C LYS A 27 25.10 4.57 10.26
N ASP A 28 24.76 3.56 11.07
CA ASP A 28 23.40 3.05 11.26
C ASP A 28 22.54 3.98 12.12
N GLY A 29 23.09 5.10 12.62
CA GLY A 29 22.35 6.13 13.35
C GLY A 29 22.11 5.84 14.83
N MET A 30 22.82 4.86 15.42
CA MET A 30 22.67 4.54 16.85
C MET A 30 23.25 5.62 17.78
N PHE A 31 24.11 6.51 17.27
CA PHE A 31 24.76 7.57 18.04
C PHE A 31 24.49 8.93 17.39
N PRO A 32 23.38 9.61 17.74
CA PRO A 32 22.94 10.82 17.06
C PRO A 32 23.82 12.05 17.34
N LYS A 33 24.61 12.04 18.42
CA LYS A 33 25.53 13.14 18.79
C LYS A 33 26.99 12.79 18.52
N ALA A 34 27.27 11.67 17.84
CA ALA A 34 28.63 11.33 17.43
C ALA A 34 29.09 12.23 16.29
N PHE A 35 30.30 12.79 16.43
CA PHE A 35 30.90 13.64 15.41
C PHE A 35 32.29 13.15 15.04
N GLN A 36 32.65 13.36 13.77
CA GLN A 36 33.99 13.09 13.27
C GLN A 36 34.80 14.37 13.31
N ASN A 37 35.81 14.43 14.17
CA ASN A 37 36.60 15.66 14.34
C ASN A 37 37.58 15.85 13.17
N SER A 38 38.26 14.77 12.74
CA SER A 38 39.19 14.81 11.60
C SER A 38 39.54 13.39 11.11
N ARG A 39 40.10 13.25 9.89
CA ARG A 39 40.60 11.96 9.37
C ARG A 39 41.69 11.34 10.25
N LYS A 40 42.46 12.16 10.97
CA LYS A 40 43.52 11.70 11.89
C LYS A 40 43.01 11.42 13.31
N GLU A 41 42.01 12.16 13.79
CA GLU A 41 41.52 12.06 15.17
C GLU A 41 40.32 11.12 15.34
N GLY A 42 39.69 10.71 14.23
CA GLY A 42 38.62 9.73 14.25
C GLY A 42 37.30 10.25 14.80
N TRP A 43 36.40 9.31 15.13
CA TRP A 43 35.08 9.59 15.68
C TRP A 43 35.14 9.79 17.21
N LYS A 44 34.43 10.81 17.70
CA LYS A 44 34.21 11.04 19.13
C LYS A 44 32.73 10.89 19.44
N ILE A 45 32.44 10.17 20.53
CA ILE A 45 31.09 9.88 20.98
C ILE A 45 30.92 10.52 22.36
N PRO A 46 29.93 11.41 22.56
CA PRO A 46 29.67 12.01 23.87
C PRO A 46 29.26 10.96 24.92
N ALA A 47 29.61 11.20 26.19
CA ALA A 47 29.21 10.32 27.31
C ALA A 47 27.68 10.11 27.40
N SER A 48 26.89 11.11 26.98
CA SER A 48 25.42 11.02 26.92
C SER A 48 24.95 9.88 26.02
N ASP A 49 25.61 9.68 24.89
CA ASP A 49 25.25 8.68 23.88
C ASP A 49 25.68 7.28 24.32
N VAL A 50 26.82 7.18 25.02
CA VAL A 50 27.29 5.92 25.63
C VAL A 50 26.36 5.50 26.77
N ALA A 51 25.96 6.44 27.64
CA ALA A 51 25.06 6.19 28.76
C ALA A 51 23.65 5.77 28.32
N ALA A 52 23.13 6.37 27.24
CA ALA A 52 21.86 5.95 26.65
C ALA A 52 21.89 4.48 26.19
N LEU A 53 23.06 4.00 25.75
CA LEU A 53 23.23 2.64 25.23
C LEU A 53 23.53 1.60 26.34
N THR A 54 24.31 1.96 27.35
CA THR A 54 24.55 1.08 28.51
C THR A 54 23.35 1.02 29.45
N GLY A 55 22.59 2.11 29.58
CA GLY A 55 21.32 2.13 30.31
C GLY A 55 20.20 1.32 29.65
N SER A 56 20.33 0.98 28.36
CA SER A 56 19.35 0.19 27.60
C SER A 56 19.70 -1.31 27.49
N SER A 57 20.51 -1.85 28.41
CA SER A 57 20.77 -3.28 28.54
C SER A 57 19.49 -4.04 28.92
N LEU A 58 18.63 -4.30 27.93
CA LEU A 58 17.61 -5.38 27.81
C LEU A 58 16.51 -4.97 26.82
N THR A 59 16.84 -4.71 25.55
CA THR A 59 15.89 -5.06 24.48
C THR A 59 16.65 -5.68 23.32
N LYS A 60 16.47 -7.00 23.18
CA LYS A 60 16.87 -7.75 22.00
C LYS A 60 16.35 -7.02 20.76
N VAL A 61 17.24 -6.82 19.81
CA VAL A 61 16.93 -6.67 18.40
C VAL A 61 16.21 -7.94 17.98
N GLN A 62 14.89 -7.95 18.11
CA GLN A 62 14.04 -8.75 17.26
C GLN A 62 13.76 -7.90 16.04
N ASP A 63 14.03 -8.46 14.87
CA ASP A 63 13.47 -8.06 13.60
C ASP A 63 12.00 -7.67 13.75
N LYS A 64 11.75 -6.37 13.89
CA LYS A 64 10.46 -5.80 13.55
C LYS A 64 10.63 -5.16 12.19
N LYS A 65 10.33 -5.94 11.14
CA LYS A 65 9.46 -5.42 10.08
C LYS A 65 8.49 -4.47 10.77
N LYS A 66 8.53 -3.19 10.42
CA LYS A 66 7.44 -2.25 10.73
C LYS A 66 6.18 -2.86 10.11
N SER A 67 5.55 -3.80 10.81
CA SER A 67 4.10 -3.90 10.83
C SER A 67 3.70 -2.53 11.33
N GLN A 68 3.33 -1.64 10.41
CA GLN A 68 2.62 -0.44 10.78
C GLN A 68 1.53 -0.91 11.73
N SER A 69 1.62 -0.53 13.00
CA SER A 69 0.51 -0.59 13.94
C SER A 69 -0.51 0.34 13.35
N SER A 70 -1.31 -0.21 12.47
CA SER A 70 -2.37 0.50 11.85
C SER A 70 -3.47 0.47 12.89
N ASP A 71 -3.33 1.34 13.89
CA ASP A 71 -4.39 1.73 14.82
C ASP A 71 -5.46 2.52 14.03
N TYR A 72 -5.84 2.02 12.85
CA TYR A 72 -7.05 2.46 12.21
C TYR A 72 -8.20 1.81 12.94
N ASN A 73 -9.21 2.61 13.26
CA ASN A 73 -10.50 2.08 13.66
C ASN A 73 -11.08 1.31 12.47
N LYS A 74 -10.90 -0.01 12.45
CA LYS A 74 -11.41 -0.89 11.38
C LYS A 74 -12.89 -0.63 11.10
N SER A 75 -13.66 -0.38 12.16
CA SER A 75 -15.08 0.02 12.12
C SER A 75 -15.30 1.29 11.27
N GLU A 76 -14.52 2.34 11.50
CA GLU A 76 -14.65 3.61 10.76
C GLU A 76 -14.26 3.44 9.30
N LEU A 77 -13.20 2.68 9.00
CA LEU A 77 -12.82 2.38 7.63
C LEU A 77 -13.90 1.62 6.88
N VAL A 78 -14.53 0.63 7.52
CA VAL A 78 -15.62 -0.14 6.91
C VAL A 78 -16.84 0.77 6.64
N LYS A 79 -17.19 1.66 7.57
CA LYS A 79 -18.24 2.66 7.36
C LYS A 79 -17.94 3.57 6.18
N LEU A 80 -16.73 4.13 6.11
CA LEU A 80 -16.29 5.02 5.04
C LEU A 80 -16.26 4.31 3.69
N ALA A 81 -15.71 3.10 3.62
CA ALA A 81 -15.65 2.31 2.40
C ALA A 81 -17.07 2.04 1.86
N TYR A 82 -18.00 1.65 2.72
CA TYR A 82 -19.39 1.41 2.33
C TYR A 82 -20.11 2.69 1.87
N GLN A 83 -19.86 3.80 2.56
CA GLN A 83 -20.42 5.10 2.19
C GLN A 83 -19.88 5.59 0.85
N VAL A 84 -18.60 5.36 0.54
CA VAL A 84 -18.01 5.72 -0.75
C VAL A 84 -18.61 4.88 -1.89
N THR A 85 -19.00 3.63 -1.63
CA THR A 85 -19.53 2.74 -2.67
C THR A 85 -21.02 2.93 -2.93
N THR A 86 -21.81 3.13 -1.88
CA THR A 86 -23.28 3.23 -1.97
C THR A 86 -23.81 4.64 -1.81
N LEU A 87 -22.96 5.61 -1.46
CA LEU A 87 -23.35 6.97 -1.05
C LEU A 87 -24.30 7.01 0.16
N THR A 88 -24.45 5.89 0.87
CA THR A 88 -25.33 5.74 2.03
C THR A 88 -24.58 5.12 3.20
N SER A 89 -25.03 5.36 4.43
CA SER A 89 -24.44 4.74 5.61
C SER A 89 -24.90 3.27 5.73
N PRO A 90 -24.01 2.33 6.09
CA PRO A 90 -24.39 0.93 6.27
C PRO A 90 -25.35 0.78 7.45
N SER A 91 -26.37 -0.07 7.29
CA SER A 91 -27.19 -0.55 8.42
C SER A 91 -26.31 -1.29 9.43
N GLU A 92 -26.69 -1.26 10.71
CA GLU A 92 -25.95 -1.86 11.82
C GLU A 92 -25.66 -3.36 11.60
N GLU A 93 -26.62 -4.08 11.04
CA GLU A 93 -26.49 -5.50 10.71
C GLU A 93 -25.42 -5.75 9.66
N VAL A 94 -25.44 -4.95 8.58
CA VAL A 94 -24.47 -5.02 7.48
C VAL A 94 -23.08 -4.69 8.02
N HIS A 95 -22.99 -3.62 8.82
CA HIS A 95 -21.74 -3.18 9.40
C HIS A 95 -21.12 -4.24 10.30
N LYS A 96 -21.92 -4.92 11.13
CA LYS A 96 -21.47 -6.05 11.98
C LYS A 96 -20.91 -7.21 11.16
N VAL A 97 -21.56 -7.55 10.04
CA VAL A 97 -21.07 -8.60 9.14
C VAL A 97 -19.75 -8.20 8.48
N LEU A 98 -19.62 -6.96 8.02
CA LEU A 98 -18.40 -6.48 7.37
C LEU A 98 -17.21 -6.37 8.34
N ILE A 99 -17.41 -5.93 9.59
CA ILE A 99 -16.34 -5.89 10.60
C ILE A 99 -15.77 -7.30 10.87
N SER A 100 -16.59 -8.34 10.77
CA SER A 100 -16.14 -9.73 10.98
C SER A 100 -15.14 -10.23 9.93
N LEU A 101 -15.07 -9.56 8.77
CA LEU A 101 -14.25 -9.95 7.62
C LEU A 101 -12.89 -9.23 7.61
N PRO A 102 -11.86 -9.78 6.94
CA PRO A 102 -10.64 -9.02 6.66
C PRO A 102 -10.96 -7.83 5.75
N LEU A 103 -10.18 -6.75 5.87
CA LEU A 103 -10.46 -5.48 5.18
C LEU A 103 -10.48 -5.65 3.64
N GLU A 104 -9.56 -6.45 3.11
CA GLU A 104 -9.49 -6.79 1.67
C GLU A 104 -10.83 -7.34 1.16
N ARG A 105 -11.39 -8.30 1.91
CA ARG A 105 -12.67 -8.91 1.58
C ARG A 105 -13.83 -7.93 1.66
N VAL A 106 -13.78 -6.99 2.61
CA VAL A 106 -14.79 -5.91 2.70
C VAL A 106 -14.74 -5.03 1.44
N LEU A 107 -13.54 -4.64 1.01
CA LEU A 107 -13.36 -3.80 -0.17
C LEU A 107 -13.83 -4.52 -1.44
N GLU A 108 -13.53 -5.81 -1.60
CA GLU A 108 -14.04 -6.63 -2.69
C GLU A 108 -15.57 -6.65 -2.74
N ILE A 109 -16.24 -6.87 -1.60
CA ILE A 109 -17.71 -6.84 -1.52
C ILE A 109 -18.23 -5.45 -1.89
N CYS A 110 -17.59 -4.39 -1.42
CA CYS A 110 -17.94 -3.02 -1.76
C CYS A 110 -17.79 -2.73 -3.26
N LEU A 111 -16.76 -3.29 -3.92
CA LEU A 111 -16.58 -3.20 -5.37
C LEU A 111 -17.70 -3.93 -6.12
N ILE A 112 -18.07 -5.15 -5.69
CA ILE A 112 -19.15 -5.91 -6.31
C ILE A 112 -20.47 -5.11 -6.23
N ILE A 113 -20.76 -4.50 -5.08
CA ILE A 113 -21.94 -3.64 -4.90
C ILE A 113 -21.95 -2.52 -5.94
N ARG A 114 -20.81 -1.84 -6.13
CA ARG A 114 -20.68 -0.74 -7.09
C ARG A 114 -20.77 -1.19 -8.56
N GLN A 115 -20.39 -2.43 -8.85
CA GLN A 115 -20.50 -3.02 -10.19
C GLN A 115 -21.93 -3.41 -10.55
N GLN A 116 -22.84 -3.55 -9.57
CA GLN A 116 -24.24 -3.87 -9.86
C GLN A 116 -24.93 -2.68 -10.54
N SER A 117 -25.57 -2.92 -11.68
CA SER A 117 -26.35 -1.90 -12.39
C SER A 117 -27.71 -1.61 -11.73
N ARG A 118 -28.17 -2.51 -10.85
CA ARG A 118 -29.45 -2.39 -10.14
C ARG A 118 -29.23 -2.04 -8.67
N PRO A 119 -30.09 -1.20 -8.08
CA PRO A 119 -30.07 -0.96 -6.65
C PRO A 119 -30.35 -2.26 -5.90
N ILE A 120 -29.67 -2.45 -4.76
CA ILE A 120 -29.82 -3.63 -3.91
C ILE A 120 -30.87 -3.33 -2.85
N ASP A 121 -32.04 -3.98 -2.92
CA ASP A 121 -33.13 -3.76 -1.96
C ASP A 121 -32.75 -4.24 -0.54
N GLU A 122 -32.04 -5.36 -0.44
CA GLU A 122 -31.69 -5.99 0.84
C GLU A 122 -30.17 -6.18 0.99
N PRO A 123 -29.44 -5.13 1.45
CA PRO A 123 -27.98 -5.15 1.51
C PRO A 123 -27.44 -6.24 2.44
N TYR A 124 -28.18 -6.59 3.50
CA TYR A 124 -27.78 -7.65 4.43
C TYR A 124 -27.75 -9.04 3.77
N LYS A 125 -28.80 -9.42 3.04
CA LYS A 125 -28.86 -10.71 2.35
C LYS A 125 -27.78 -10.79 1.27
N PHE A 126 -27.54 -9.67 0.58
CA PHE A 126 -26.48 -9.55 -0.42
C PHE A 126 -25.09 -9.81 0.18
N VAL A 127 -24.72 -9.10 1.24
CA VAL A 127 -23.39 -9.26 1.88
C VAL A 127 -23.23 -10.67 2.45
N LYS A 128 -24.30 -11.26 3.01
CA LYS A 128 -24.29 -12.66 3.47
C LYS A 128 -24.05 -13.63 2.32
N ALA A 129 -24.71 -13.43 1.18
CA ALA A 129 -24.52 -14.25 -0.02
C ALA A 129 -23.11 -14.09 -0.60
N ALA A 130 -22.59 -12.86 -0.66
CA ALA A 130 -21.24 -12.59 -1.13
C ALA A 130 -20.17 -13.25 -0.24
N LYS A 131 -20.41 -13.30 1.08
CA LYS A 131 -19.56 -14.01 2.04
C LYS A 131 -19.62 -15.52 1.84
N THR A 132 -20.81 -16.11 1.73
CA THR A 132 -20.97 -17.59 1.65
C THR A 132 -20.53 -18.16 0.30
N LYS A 133 -20.84 -17.47 -0.80
CA LYS A 133 -20.52 -17.90 -2.16
C LYS A 133 -19.14 -17.45 -2.64
N ASN A 134 -18.40 -16.74 -1.79
CA ASN A 134 -17.09 -16.17 -2.11
C ASN A 134 -17.04 -15.43 -3.46
N TRP A 135 -18.04 -14.57 -3.73
CA TRP A 135 -18.10 -13.80 -4.97
C TRP A 135 -16.87 -12.91 -5.13
N MET A 136 -16.34 -12.82 -6.35
CA MET A 136 -15.21 -11.97 -6.68
C MET A 136 -15.68 -10.77 -7.51
N PRO A 137 -15.07 -9.59 -7.34
CA PRO A 137 -15.33 -8.46 -8.23
C PRO A 137 -14.87 -8.79 -9.65
N ASP A 138 -15.60 -8.30 -10.64
CA ASP A 138 -15.22 -8.48 -12.03
C ASP A 138 -13.86 -7.80 -12.27
N PRO A 139 -12.93 -8.49 -12.95
CA PRO A 139 -11.62 -7.90 -13.25
C PRO A 139 -11.79 -6.69 -14.16
N ILE A 140 -11.01 -5.64 -13.90
CA ILE A 140 -10.95 -4.47 -14.78
C ILE A 140 -10.23 -4.91 -16.06
N ILE A 141 -10.98 -5.37 -17.06
CA ILE A 141 -10.43 -5.75 -18.36
C ILE A 141 -10.04 -4.48 -19.09
N ASN A 142 -8.73 -4.22 -19.21
CA ASN A 142 -8.20 -3.20 -20.09
C ASN A 142 -8.31 -3.68 -21.54
N GLY A 143 -9.52 -3.55 -22.11
CA GLY A 143 -9.72 -3.21 -23.51
C GLY A 143 -9.30 -4.18 -24.62
N GLU A 144 -9.07 -5.48 -24.39
CA GLU A 144 -8.63 -6.33 -25.52
C GLU A 144 -9.78 -6.96 -26.33
N LYS A 145 -10.97 -7.21 -25.75
CA LYS A 145 -12.08 -7.87 -26.48
C LYS A 145 -13.47 -7.42 -26.01
N LYS A 146 -13.89 -6.21 -26.39
CA LYS A 146 -15.32 -5.86 -26.33
C LYS A 146 -16.06 -6.63 -27.43
N ARG A 147 -17.27 -7.13 -27.18
CA ARG A 147 -18.10 -7.72 -28.24
C ARG A 147 -18.50 -6.61 -29.21
N LEU A 148 -18.71 -6.94 -30.48
CA LEU A 148 -19.06 -5.94 -31.52
C LEU A 148 -20.27 -5.07 -31.11
N VAL A 149 -21.23 -5.67 -30.39
CA VAL A 149 -22.45 -5.01 -29.90
C VAL A 149 -22.20 -4.01 -28.77
N ASP A 150 -21.06 -4.10 -28.09
CA ASP A 150 -20.68 -3.23 -26.97
C ASP A 150 -19.68 -2.14 -27.38
N LEU A 151 -19.33 -2.05 -28.68
CA LEU A 151 -18.47 -0.99 -29.19
C LEU A 151 -19.26 0.33 -29.29
N THR A 152 -18.82 1.34 -28.55
CA THR A 152 -19.32 2.71 -28.72
C THR A 152 -18.57 3.44 -29.83
N GLN A 153 -19.15 4.51 -30.37
CA GLN A 153 -18.48 5.34 -31.39
C GLN A 153 -17.14 5.91 -30.89
N ARG A 154 -17.03 6.24 -29.59
CA ARG A 154 -15.76 6.65 -28.95
C ARG A 154 -14.72 5.53 -28.93
N ASP A 155 -15.18 4.29 -28.72
CA ASP A 155 -14.29 3.12 -28.80
C ASP A 155 -13.76 2.93 -30.22
N TYR A 156 -14.61 3.12 -31.23
CA TYR A 156 -14.22 3.06 -32.64
C TYR A 156 -13.19 4.15 -33.00
N GLU A 157 -13.42 5.39 -32.61
CA GLU A 157 -12.46 6.50 -32.80
C GLU A 157 -11.12 6.21 -32.11
N SER A 158 -11.14 5.60 -30.92
CA SER A 158 -9.91 5.22 -30.22
C SER A 158 -9.13 4.08 -30.91
N LEU A 159 -9.82 3.19 -31.64
CA LEU A 159 -9.21 2.13 -32.44
C LEU A 159 -8.60 2.69 -33.73
N THR A 160 -9.27 3.66 -34.38
CA THR A 160 -8.77 4.29 -35.62
C THR A 160 -7.43 5.03 -35.44
N LEU A 161 -7.09 5.46 -34.22
CA LEU A 161 -5.77 6.04 -33.92
C LEU A 161 -4.62 5.01 -33.98
N LYS A 162 -4.91 3.71 -33.85
CA LYS A 162 -3.93 2.62 -33.98
C LYS A 162 -3.83 2.07 -35.39
N GLU A 163 -4.87 2.23 -36.20
CA GLU A 163 -4.93 1.76 -37.57
C GLU A 163 -4.21 2.77 -38.47
N GLN A 164 -2.88 2.75 -38.43
CA GLN A 164 -2.07 3.47 -39.41
C GLN A 164 -2.36 2.91 -40.81
N ARG A 165 -3.30 3.56 -41.51
CA ARG A 165 -3.37 3.73 -42.97
C ARG A 165 -2.88 2.53 -43.79
N THR A 166 -3.54 1.39 -43.68
CA THR A 166 -3.34 0.30 -44.66
C THR A 166 -4.42 0.36 -45.73
N GLY A 167 -4.07 0.97 -46.86
CA GLY A 167 -4.74 0.77 -48.15
C GLY A 167 -6.03 1.55 -48.35
N THR A 168 -6.06 2.36 -49.41
CA THR A 168 -7.27 2.99 -49.94
C THR A 168 -8.26 1.90 -50.33
N ILE A 169 -9.29 1.68 -49.51
CA ILE A 169 -10.40 0.78 -49.87
C ILE A 169 -11.16 1.47 -51.01
N PRO A 170 -11.26 0.88 -52.22
CA PRO A 170 -12.10 1.46 -53.25
C PRO A 170 -13.55 1.35 -52.78
N LEU A 171 -14.18 2.49 -52.52
CA LEU A 171 -15.61 2.57 -52.24
C LEU A 171 -16.35 2.17 -53.52
N TYR A 172 -16.94 0.98 -53.53
CA TYR A 172 -17.81 0.58 -54.63
C TYR A 172 -19.13 1.35 -54.50
N ASN A 173 -19.34 2.32 -55.39
CA ASN A 173 -20.51 3.19 -55.37
C ASN A 173 -21.67 2.50 -56.11
N TRP A 174 -22.42 1.67 -55.39
CA TRP A 174 -23.65 1.00 -55.80
C TRP A 174 -24.77 1.88 -56.40
N LEU A 175 -24.65 3.21 -56.35
CA LEU A 175 -25.60 4.17 -56.92
C LEU A 175 -25.21 4.66 -58.34
N GLU A 176 -24.08 4.22 -58.88
CA GLU A 176 -23.62 4.60 -60.23
C GLU A 176 -24.02 3.59 -61.32
N GLN A 177 -24.87 2.61 -61.00
CA GLN A 177 -25.46 1.71 -61.99
C GLN A 177 -26.88 2.16 -62.35
N GLU A 178 -26.97 3.13 -63.27
CA GLU A 178 -28.13 3.36 -64.16
C GLU A 178 -27.73 3.11 -65.61
#